data_AF-A0AAI8MPS5-F1
#
_entry.id   AF-A0AAI8MPS5-F1
#
_cell.length_a   1.000
_cell.length_b   1.000
_cell.length_c   1.000
_cell.angle_alpha   90.00
_cell.angle_beta   90.00
_cell.angle_gamma   90.00
#
_symmetry.space_group_name_H-M   'P 1'
#
loop_
_entity.id
_entity.type
_entity.pdbx_description
1 polymer ?
#
loop_
_entity_poly.entity_id
_entity_poly.type
_entity_poly.pdbx_seq_one_letter_code
_entity_poly.pdbx_strand_id
1 'polypeptide(L)'
;MLIIMILGMVGINKDRQKSFAKYTSQDFNIIDKEYSNSTDVLLSNFPNAKFEFITTKEALERQKLVFDDRLEYLHKLESHAHELKSNDDIDLVLRKVLEIIQTSKDSHQKILLDITHGMRHQPLMAAFGATLARVDVKADIQFSMLKR
;
A
#
# COMPACT_ATOMS: atom_id res chain seq x y z
N MET A 1 9.11 11.57 1.98
CA MET A 1 8.27 10.75 1.05
C MET A 1 7.25 10.00 1.86
N LEU A 2 6.03 9.89 1.35
CA LEU A 2 4.98 9.01 1.87
C LEU A 2 4.89 7.78 0.97
N ILE A 3 4.85 6.59 1.55
CA ILE A 3 4.61 5.33 0.85
C ILE A 3 3.29 4.77 1.37
N ILE A 4 2.33 4.60 0.47
CA ILE A 4 1.07 3.92 0.76
C ILE A 4 1.14 2.56 0.10
N MET A 5 0.88 1.49 0.85
CA MET A 5 1.00 0.12 0.36
C MET A 5 -0.31 -0.62 0.54
N ILE A 6 -0.76 -1.34 -0.49
CA ILE A 6 -1.78 -2.37 -0.32
C ILE A 6 -1.08 -3.70 -0.06
N LEU A 7 -1.19 -4.22 1.15
CA LEU A 7 -0.56 -5.47 1.53
C LEU A 7 -1.34 -6.67 0.97
N GLY A 8 -0.58 -7.65 0.47
CA GLY A 8 -1.12 -8.91 -0.03
C GLY A 8 -0.57 -10.14 0.70
N MET A 9 -1.04 -11.31 0.29
CA MET A 9 -0.70 -12.61 0.89
C MET A 9 0.59 -13.23 0.35
N VAL A 10 1.61 -12.42 0.03
CA VAL A 10 2.84 -12.85 -0.67
C VAL A 10 4.08 -12.88 0.23
N GLY A 11 5.12 -13.57 -0.22
CA GLY A 11 6.41 -13.69 0.49
C GLY A 11 6.61 -15.01 1.22
N ILE A 12 5.59 -15.86 1.27
CA ILE A 12 5.67 -17.22 1.83
C ILE A 12 5.01 -18.21 0.86
N ASN A 13 5.72 -19.29 0.52
CA ASN A 13 5.24 -20.34 -0.38
C ASN A 13 4.27 -21.34 0.31
N LYS A 14 3.83 -22.37 -0.42
CA LYS A 14 2.91 -23.40 0.09
C LYS A 14 3.51 -24.21 1.25
N ASP A 15 4.83 -24.37 1.27
CA ASP A 15 5.58 -25.10 2.29
C ASP A 15 5.96 -24.23 3.50
N ARG A 16 5.36 -23.03 3.60
CA ARG A 16 5.62 -22.03 4.65
C ARG A 16 7.05 -21.49 4.69
N GLN A 17 7.78 -21.57 3.59
CA GLN A 17 9.11 -20.99 3.46
C GLN A 17 9.05 -19.61 2.79
N LYS A 18 9.95 -18.71 3.20
CA LYS A 18 10.09 -17.39 2.57
C LYS A 18 10.51 -17.56 1.11
N SER A 19 9.82 -16.87 0.21
CA SER A 19 10.19 -16.80 -1.21
C SER A 19 11.02 -15.56 -1.46
N PHE A 20 12.09 -15.66 -2.24
CA PHE A 20 12.95 -14.52 -2.57
C PHE A 20 12.99 -14.28 -4.08
N ALA A 21 13.05 -13.01 -4.49
CA ALA A 21 13.17 -12.61 -5.88
C ALA A 21 14.02 -11.34 -6.01
N LYS A 22 14.66 -11.16 -7.17
CA LYS A 22 15.31 -9.91 -7.54
C LYS A 22 14.28 -8.91 -8.06
N TYR A 23 14.43 -7.66 -7.66
CA TYR A 23 13.59 -6.55 -8.09
C TYR A 23 14.44 -5.50 -8.78
N THR A 24 13.91 -4.94 -9.86
CA THR A 24 14.52 -3.83 -10.60
C THR A 24 13.49 -2.73 -10.81
N SER A 25 13.91 -1.48 -10.76
CA SER A 25 13.07 -0.32 -11.04
C SER A 25 13.80 0.64 -11.96
N GLN A 26 13.06 1.28 -12.86
CA GLN A 26 13.56 2.38 -13.69
C GLN A 26 13.38 3.73 -13.01
N ASP A 27 12.49 3.82 -12.02
CA ASP A 27 12.07 5.08 -11.40
C ASP A 27 12.86 5.42 -10.12
N PHE A 28 13.54 4.45 -9.53
CA PHE A 28 14.36 4.62 -8.33
C PHE A 28 15.41 3.52 -8.19
N ASN A 29 16.50 3.84 -7.50
CA ASN A 29 17.58 2.90 -7.23
C ASN A 29 17.15 1.88 -6.17
N ILE A 30 17.22 0.61 -6.55
CA ILE A 30 17.01 -0.54 -5.65
C ILE A 30 18.39 -1.16 -5.39
N ILE A 31 18.69 -1.45 -4.12
CA ILE A 31 19.89 -2.19 -3.74
C ILE A 31 19.85 -3.58 -4.40
N ASP A 32 20.90 -3.96 -5.13
CA ASP A 32 20.97 -5.29 -5.77
C ASP A 32 21.13 -6.39 -4.72
N LYS A 33 19.99 -6.97 -4.33
CA LYS A 33 19.85 -8.16 -3.50
C LYS A 33 18.53 -8.85 -3.81
N GLU A 34 18.29 -9.99 -3.18
CA GLU A 34 16.98 -10.63 -3.20
C GLU A 34 16.08 -10.10 -2.07
N TYR A 35 14.79 -10.05 -2.35
CA TYR A 35 13.75 -9.55 -1.45
C TYR A 35 12.61 -10.53 -1.35
N SER A 36 11.93 -10.55 -0.20
CA SER A 36 10.82 -11.47 0.03
C SER A 36 9.57 -11.12 -0.78
N ASN A 37 9.33 -9.82 -0.97
CA ASN A 37 8.22 -9.23 -1.74
C ASN A 37 8.45 -7.72 -1.96
N SER A 38 7.50 -7.00 -2.59
CA SER A 38 7.62 -5.53 -2.78
C SER A 38 7.64 -4.75 -1.45
N THR A 39 6.99 -5.27 -0.39
CA THR A 39 7.05 -4.69 0.96
C THR A 39 8.49 -4.65 1.49
N ASP A 40 9.22 -5.75 1.35
CA ASP A 40 10.63 -5.84 1.72
C ASP A 40 11.50 -4.86 0.91
N VAL A 41 11.24 -4.75 -0.39
CA VAL A 41 11.92 -3.77 -1.27
C VAL A 41 11.74 -2.36 -0.72
N LEU A 42 10.51 -1.93 -0.45
CA LEU A 42 10.23 -0.56 -0.05
C LEU A 42 10.73 -0.27 1.37
N LEU A 43 10.56 -1.20 2.32
CA LEU A 43 11.06 -1.05 3.69
C LEU A 43 12.60 -0.98 3.74
N SER A 44 13.27 -1.80 2.93
CA SER A 44 14.74 -1.82 2.86
C SER A 44 15.32 -0.57 2.20
N ASN A 45 14.74 -0.10 1.09
CA ASN A 45 15.31 0.98 0.28
C ASN A 45 14.88 2.38 0.73
N PHE A 46 13.79 2.48 1.50
CA PHE A 46 13.28 3.77 1.99
C PHE A 46 13.09 3.77 3.52
N PRO A 47 14.15 3.54 4.32
CA PRO A 47 14.04 3.37 5.77
C PRO A 47 13.42 4.58 6.49
N ASN A 48 13.67 5.78 5.96
CA ASN A 48 13.20 7.06 6.49
C ASN A 48 11.87 7.54 5.89
N ALA A 49 11.24 6.77 4.99
CA ALA A 49 9.93 7.12 4.47
C ALA A 49 8.84 6.91 5.54
N LYS A 50 7.77 7.70 5.45
CA LYS A 50 6.54 7.44 6.19
C LYS A 50 5.78 6.34 5.44
N PHE A 51 5.40 5.27 6.15
CA PHE A 51 4.64 4.17 5.58
C PHE A 51 3.21 4.17 6.11
N GLU A 52 2.26 3.85 5.24
CA GLU A 52 0.87 3.61 5.58
C GLU A 52 0.43 2.32 4.86
N PHE A 53 -0.03 1.33 5.61
CA PHE A 53 -0.36 0.00 5.08
C PHE A 53 -1.87 -0.20 5.06
N ILE A 54 -2.46 -0.39 3.89
CA ILE A 54 -3.86 -0.80 3.75
C ILE A 54 -3.88 -2.32 3.59
N THR A 55 -4.57 -3.04 4.46
CA THR A 55 -4.42 -4.50 4.56
C THR A 55 -5.68 -5.16 5.09
N THR A 56 -5.91 -6.44 4.79
CA THR A 56 -6.79 -7.26 5.65
C THR A 56 -6.01 -7.85 6.81
N LYS A 57 -6.74 -8.41 7.78
CA LYS A 57 -6.15 -9.14 8.89
C LYS A 57 -5.25 -10.29 8.42
N GLU A 58 -5.71 -11.08 7.45
CA GLU A 58 -4.95 -12.22 6.94
C GLU A 58 -3.66 -11.77 6.24
N ALA A 59 -3.72 -10.70 5.43
CA ALA A 59 -2.56 -10.13 4.76
C ALA A 59 -1.56 -9.56 5.77
N LEU A 60 -2.04 -8.91 6.83
CA LEU A 60 -1.18 -8.39 7.89
C LEU A 60 -0.45 -9.53 8.61
N GLU A 61 -1.17 -10.56 9.06
CA GLU A 61 -0.58 -11.71 9.73
C GLU A 61 0.40 -12.46 8.80
N ARG A 62 0.09 -12.55 7.50
CA ARG A 62 1.02 -13.10 6.52
C ARG A 62 2.31 -12.28 6.43
N GLN A 63 2.22 -10.95 6.36
CA GLN A 63 3.41 -10.09 6.32
C GLN A 63 4.21 -10.17 7.63
N LYS A 64 3.57 -10.28 8.79
CA LYS A 64 4.27 -10.52 10.05
C LYS A 64 5.10 -11.80 10.03
N LEU A 65 4.59 -12.87 9.43
CA LEU A 65 5.36 -14.10 9.25
C LEU A 65 6.53 -13.94 8.26
N VAL A 66 6.39 -13.09 7.24
CA VAL A 66 7.51 -12.80 6.30
C VAL A 66 8.65 -12.09 7.03
N PHE A 67 8.33 -11.24 8.01
CA PHE A 67 9.29 -10.37 8.71
C PHE A 67 9.45 -10.73 10.19
N ASP A 68 9.21 -11.98 10.56
CA ASP A 68 9.34 -12.50 11.94
C ASP A 68 10.73 -12.30 12.55
N ASP A 69 11.75 -12.22 11.68
CA ASP A 69 13.15 -11.97 11.98
C ASP A 69 13.54 -10.48 11.96
N ARG A 70 12.60 -9.56 11.67
CA ARG A 70 12.86 -8.11 11.57
C ARG A 70 11.89 -7.29 12.43
N LEU A 71 12.22 -7.17 13.72
CA LEU A 71 11.47 -6.41 14.74
C LEU A 71 11.07 -5.01 14.28
N GLU A 72 11.97 -4.28 13.62
CA GLU A 72 11.70 -2.93 13.12
C GLU A 72 10.60 -2.88 12.04
N TYR A 73 10.47 -3.94 11.23
CA TYR A 73 9.42 -4.04 10.20
C TYR A 73 8.10 -4.44 10.83
N LEU A 74 8.12 -5.36 11.81
CA LEU A 74 6.93 -5.72 12.57
C LEU A 74 6.31 -4.50 13.26
N HIS A 75 7.12 -3.69 13.94
CA HIS A 75 6.64 -2.47 14.59
C HIS A 75 6.01 -1.49 13.59
N LYS A 76 6.61 -1.32 12.41
CA LYS A 76 6.04 -0.48 11.34
C LYS A 76 4.70 -1.02 10.85
N LEU A 77 4.62 -2.33 10.58
CA LEU A 77 3.39 -2.98 10.12
C LEU A 77 2.26 -2.81 11.13
N GLU A 78 2.54 -2.99 12.42
CA GLU A 78 1.51 -2.90 13.47
C GLU A 78 1.07 -1.45 13.75
N SER A 79 1.99 -0.50 13.73
CA SER A 79 1.70 0.89 14.08
C SER A 79 1.02 1.68 12.96
N HIS A 80 1.15 1.21 11.72
CA HIS A 80 0.71 1.95 10.53
C HIS A 80 -0.24 1.13 9.62
N ALA A 81 -0.79 0.03 10.13
CA ALA A 81 -1.80 -0.75 9.43
C ALA A 81 -3.21 -0.15 9.58
N HIS A 82 -3.88 -0.01 8.44
CA HIS A 82 -5.29 0.30 8.27
C HIS A 82 -6.00 -0.98 7.87
N GLU A 83 -6.50 -1.72 8.86
CA GLU A 83 -7.19 -2.99 8.62
C GLU A 83 -8.56 -2.80 7.97
N LEU A 84 -8.76 -3.50 6.84
CA LEU A 84 -10.03 -3.64 6.16
C LEU A 84 -10.79 -4.84 6.75
N LYS A 85 -12.10 -4.70 6.93
CA LYS A 85 -12.96 -5.79 7.44
C LYS A 85 -13.09 -6.95 6.46
N SER A 86 -12.97 -6.68 5.15
CA SER A 86 -13.06 -7.67 4.09
C SER A 86 -12.28 -7.21 2.86
N ASN A 87 -11.84 -8.17 2.05
CA ASN A 87 -11.24 -7.92 0.74
C ASN A 87 -12.22 -7.27 -0.25
N ASP A 88 -13.52 -7.40 -0.02
CA ASP A 88 -14.58 -6.92 -0.92
C ASP A 88 -15.03 -5.48 -0.62
N ASP A 89 -14.41 -4.82 0.36
CA ASP A 89 -14.77 -3.47 0.74
C ASP A 89 -14.09 -2.43 -0.18
N ILE A 90 -14.62 -2.35 -1.42
CA ILE A 90 -14.19 -1.45 -2.51
C ILE A 90 -14.07 -0.01 -2.02
N ASP A 91 -15.13 0.46 -1.34
CA ASP A 91 -15.26 1.83 -0.88
C ASP A 91 -14.23 2.18 0.20
N LEU A 92 -13.86 1.21 1.03
CA LEU A 92 -12.96 1.44 2.16
C LEU A 92 -11.52 1.69 1.69
N VAL A 93 -11.05 0.98 0.66
CA VAL A 93 -9.72 1.24 0.06
C VAL A 93 -9.65 2.65 -0.51
N LEU A 94 -10.66 3.04 -1.30
CA LEU A 94 -10.76 4.36 -1.89
C LEU A 94 -10.73 5.45 -0.81
N ARG A 95 -11.60 5.33 0.21
CA ARG A 95 -11.69 6.30 1.31
C ARG A 95 -10.37 6.40 2.09
N LYS A 96 -9.71 5.27 2.36
CA LYS A 96 -8.46 5.25 3.13
C LYS A 96 -7.32 5.91 2.37
N VAL A 97 -7.18 5.64 1.07
CA VAL A 97 -6.16 6.33 0.26
C VAL A 97 -6.41 7.83 0.22
N LEU A 98 -7.66 8.26 0.01
CA LEU A 98 -8.02 9.68 0.05
C LEU A 98 -7.69 10.32 1.41
N GLU A 99 -8.11 9.70 2.50
CA GLU A 99 -7.88 10.17 3.87
C GLU A 99 -6.38 10.31 4.17
N ILE A 100 -5.58 9.29 3.85
CA ILE A 100 -4.13 9.30 4.07
C ILE A 100 -3.46 10.43 3.29
N ILE A 101 -3.82 10.64 2.02
CA ILE A 101 -3.22 11.69 1.18
C ILE A 101 -3.67 13.07 1.64
N GLN A 102 -4.95 13.28 1.95
CA GLN A 102 -5.48 14.59 2.36
C GLN A 102 -5.01 15.02 3.75
N THR A 103 -4.77 14.05 4.65
CA THR A 103 -4.25 14.33 6.00
C THR A 103 -2.73 14.46 6.04
N SER A 104 -2.04 14.07 4.98
CA SER A 104 -0.64 14.44 4.75
C SER A 104 -0.57 15.96 4.55
N LYS A 105 -0.12 16.67 5.59
CA LYS A 105 -0.11 18.14 5.67
C LYS A 105 0.92 18.84 4.77
N ASP A 106 1.69 18.08 3.99
CA ASP A 106 2.76 18.61 3.14
C ASP A 106 2.32 18.60 1.67
N SER A 107 1.98 19.79 1.15
CA SER A 107 1.58 20.03 -0.24
C SER A 107 2.66 19.68 -1.29
N HIS A 108 3.88 19.32 -0.85
CA HIS A 108 5.02 18.97 -1.70
C HIS A 108 5.59 17.56 -1.40
N GLN A 109 4.91 16.73 -0.61
CA GLN A 109 5.38 15.38 -0.32
C GLN A 109 5.23 14.47 -1.55
N LYS A 110 6.34 13.90 -2.05
CA LYS A 110 6.29 12.79 -3.01
C LYS A 110 5.55 11.60 -2.36
N ILE A 111 4.53 11.08 -3.05
CA ILE A 111 3.74 9.91 -2.63
C ILE A 111 4.04 8.76 -3.60
N LEU A 112 4.42 7.61 -3.06
CA LEU A 112 4.55 6.35 -3.80
C LEU A 112 3.40 5.44 -3.36
N LEU A 113 2.64 4.92 -4.33
CA LEU A 113 1.56 3.98 -4.08
C LEU A 113 1.99 2.60 -4.61
N ASP A 114 2.21 1.65 -3.71
CA ASP A 114 2.47 0.26 -4.07
C ASP A 114 1.17 -0.55 -4.09
N ILE A 115 0.80 -1.00 -5.29
CA ILE A 115 -0.37 -1.83 -5.56
C ILE A 115 0.00 -3.24 -6.04
N THR A 116 1.30 -3.58 -6.04
CA THR A 116 1.85 -4.82 -6.63
C THR A 116 1.16 -6.09 -6.12
N HIS A 117 0.75 -6.08 -4.85
CA HIS A 117 0.15 -7.25 -4.20
C HIS A 117 -1.31 -7.01 -3.74
N GLY A 118 -1.93 -5.92 -4.20
CA GLY A 118 -3.36 -5.70 -3.97
C GLY A 118 -4.19 -6.74 -4.69
N MET A 119 -5.26 -7.22 -4.04
CA MET A 119 -6.13 -8.25 -4.61
C MET A 119 -7.33 -7.63 -5.32
N ARG A 120 -7.82 -8.31 -6.37
CA ARG A 120 -9.07 -7.97 -7.08
C ARG A 120 -9.10 -6.49 -7.50
N HIS A 121 -10.06 -5.72 -7.00
CA HIS A 121 -10.31 -4.31 -7.29
C HIS A 121 -9.48 -3.33 -6.45
N GLN A 122 -8.74 -3.80 -5.43
CA GLN A 122 -8.00 -2.91 -4.52
C GLN A 122 -6.98 -2.03 -5.26
N PRO A 123 -6.17 -2.55 -6.22
CA PRO A 123 -5.25 -1.72 -7.01
C PRO A 123 -5.95 -0.59 -7.77
N LEU A 124 -7.09 -0.89 -8.39
CA LEU A 124 -7.86 0.07 -9.18
C LEU A 124 -8.43 1.16 -8.29
N MET A 125 -9.03 0.80 -7.14
CA MET A 125 -9.61 1.77 -6.21
C MET A 125 -8.55 2.66 -5.57
N ALA A 126 -7.39 2.11 -5.24
CA ALA A 126 -6.30 2.89 -4.69
C ALA A 126 -5.73 3.88 -5.71
N ALA A 127 -5.54 3.45 -6.97
CA ALA A 127 -5.11 4.34 -8.04
C ALA A 127 -6.16 5.45 -8.30
N PHE A 128 -7.44 5.09 -8.27
CA PHE A 128 -8.54 6.05 -8.41
C PHE A 128 -8.56 7.06 -7.27
N GLY A 129 -8.45 6.62 -6.02
CA GLY A 129 -8.36 7.48 -4.84
C GLY A 129 -7.15 8.42 -4.89
N ALA A 130 -5.98 7.91 -5.26
CA ALA A 130 -4.78 8.72 -5.41
C ALA A 130 -4.92 9.76 -6.52
N THR A 131 -5.60 9.41 -7.62
CA THR A 131 -5.89 10.35 -8.71
C THR A 131 -6.86 11.44 -8.26
N LEU A 132 -7.94 11.08 -7.59
CA LEU A 132 -8.90 12.03 -7.03
C LEU A 132 -8.25 12.97 -6.00
N ALA A 133 -7.36 12.47 -5.15
CA ALA A 133 -6.63 13.29 -4.18
C ALA A 133 -5.73 14.34 -4.83
N ARG A 134 -5.28 14.11 -6.08
CA ARG A 134 -4.50 15.08 -6.85
C ARG A 134 -5.33 16.17 -7.50
N VAL A 135 -6.65 16.00 -7.60
CA VAL A 135 -7.54 17.01 -8.19
C VAL A 135 -7.79 18.09 -7.16
N ASP A 136 -7.25 19.29 -7.39
CA ASP A 136 -7.63 20.52 -6.68
C ASP A 136 -9.01 20.95 -7.19
N VAL A 137 -10.08 20.63 -6.45
CA VAL A 137 -11.44 20.86 -6.94
C VAL A 137 -11.85 22.33 -6.73
N LYS A 138 -11.43 23.17 -7.67
CA LYS A 138 -12.07 24.48 -7.97
C LYS A 138 -13.16 24.36 -9.06
N ALA A 139 -13.48 23.15 -9.48
CA ALA A 139 -14.45 22.89 -10.54
C ALA A 139 -15.87 22.73 -9.98
N ASP A 140 -16.86 23.29 -10.69
CA ASP A 140 -18.28 23.05 -10.42
C ASP A 140 -18.69 21.71 -11.04
N ILE A 141 -18.90 20.69 -10.19
CA ILE A 141 -19.19 19.32 -10.61
C ILE A 141 -20.66 19.03 -10.32
N GLN A 142 -21.45 18.83 -11.37
CA GLN A 142 -22.85 18.40 -11.25
C GLN A 142 -23.01 16.92 -11.60
N PHE A 143 -23.52 16.13 -10.65
CA PHE A 143 -23.91 14.73 -10.87
C PHE A 143 -25.42 14.63 -11.09
N SER A 144 -25.86 13.80 -12.05
CA SER A 144 -27.26 13.46 -12.24
C SER A 144 -27.41 11.94 -12.32
N MET A 145 -28.22 11.37 -11.42
CA MET A 145 -28.64 9.97 -11.50
C MET A 145 -30.13 9.92 -11.84
N LEU A 146 -30.42 9.77 -13.13
CA LEU A 146 -31.78 9.60 -13.62
C LEU A 146 -32.24 8.18 -13.34
N LYS A 147 -33.32 8.04 -12.58
CA LYS A 147 -34.02 6.76 -12.41
C LYS A 147 -35.09 6.61 -13.49
N ARG A 148 -35.33 5.37 -13.92
CA ARG A 148 -36.55 4.98 -14.61
C ARG A 148 -37.60 4.57 -13.60
#